data_AF-A0A363RG61-F1
#
_entry.id   AF-A0A363RG61-F1
#
_cell.length_a   1.000
_cell.length_b   1.000
_cell.length_c   1.000
_cell.angle_alpha   90.00
_cell.angle_beta   90.00
_cell.angle_gamma   90.00
#
_symmetry.space_group_name_H-M   'P 1'
#
loop_
_entity.id
_entity.type
_entity.pdbx_description
1 polymer ?
#
loop_
_entity_poly.entity_id
_entity_poly.type
_entity_poly.pdbx_seq_one_letter_code
_entity_poly.pdbx_strand_id
1 'polypeptide(L)'
;MGIKYTLKRPYGPQTNDKAERFIQTCLREWTYGCIWENSQERTAWFPAFLSHYIARKPHSAFGRKPPASRRGLNNLLQINS
;
A
#
# COMPACT_ATOMS: atom_id res chain seq x y z
N MET A 1 -14.84 -7.70 19.47
CA MET A 1 -14.21 -7.76 18.13
C MET A 1 -13.97 -9.23 17.76
N GLY A 2 -14.79 -9.82 16.88
CA GLY A 2 -14.72 -11.24 16.48
C GLY A 2 -13.74 -11.53 15.34
N ILE A 3 -12.50 -11.02 15.42
CA ILE A 3 -11.49 -11.20 14.36
C ILE A 3 -10.76 -12.53 14.59
N LYS A 4 -10.86 -13.45 13.62
CA LYS A 4 -10.18 -14.75 13.68
C LYS A 4 -8.75 -14.63 13.15
N TYR A 5 -7.77 -15.01 13.97
CA TYR A 5 -6.38 -15.14 13.53
C TYR A 5 -6.24 -16.28 12.51
N THR A 6 -5.56 -16.01 11.39
CA THR A 6 -5.32 -16.99 10.34
C THR A 6 -3.86 -16.92 9.89
N LEU A 7 -3.18 -18.06 9.92
CA LEU A 7 -1.82 -18.21 9.43
C LEU A 7 -1.80 -18.59 7.95
N LYS A 8 -0.71 -18.22 7.27
CA LYS A 8 -0.43 -18.72 5.92
C LYS A 8 -0.09 -20.20 6.00
N ARG A 9 -0.53 -20.99 5.02
CA ARG A 9 -0.03 -22.35 4.84
C ARG A 9 1.42 -22.28 4.36
N PRO A 10 2.36 -23.07 4.91
CA PRO A 10 3.71 -23.17 4.37
C PRO A 10 3.67 -23.47 2.87
N TYR A 11 4.50 -22.77 2.09
CA TYR A 11 4.61 -22.92 0.63
C TYR A 11 3.33 -22.62 -0.17
N GLY A 12 2.40 -21.85 0.38
CA GLY A 12 1.19 -21.35 -0.30
C GLY A 12 1.25 -19.85 -0.61
N PRO A 13 2.11 -19.40 -1.57
CA PRO A 13 2.40 -17.99 -1.82
C PRO A 13 1.14 -17.18 -2.16
N GLN A 14 0.21 -17.79 -2.89
CA GLN A 14 -1.00 -17.16 -3.45
C GLN A 14 -1.84 -16.37 -2.44
N THR A 15 -1.85 -16.80 -1.18
CA THR A 15 -2.67 -16.15 -0.17
C THR A 15 -2.05 -14.86 0.35
N ASN A 16 -0.73 -14.67 0.24
CA ASN A 16 0.01 -13.48 0.71
C ASN A 16 0.38 -12.50 -0.40
N ASP A 17 0.17 -12.87 -1.66
CA ASP A 17 0.55 -12.10 -2.85
C ASP A 17 0.25 -10.60 -2.77
N LYS A 18 -0.88 -10.21 -2.18
CA LYS A 18 -1.24 -8.79 -2.04
C LYS A 18 -0.31 -8.03 -1.09
N ALA A 19 0.05 -8.63 0.05
CA ALA A 19 0.96 -8.02 0.99
C ALA A 19 2.38 -8.02 0.42
N GLU A 20 2.80 -9.10 -0.22
CA GLU A 20 4.11 -9.20 -0.89
C GLU A 20 4.23 -8.18 -2.02
N ARG A 21 3.21 -8.04 -2.87
CA ARG A 21 3.18 -7.03 -3.93
C ARG A 21 3.21 -5.61 -3.38
N PHE A 22 2.52 -5.34 -2.27
CA PHE A 22 2.58 -4.06 -1.59
C PHE A 22 3.99 -3.78 -1.08
N ILE A 23 4.60 -4.70 -0.32
CA ILE A 23 5.96 -4.55 0.22
C ILE A 23 6.97 -4.34 -0.90
N GLN A 24 6.91 -5.13 -1.98
CA GLN A 24 7.79 -4.94 -3.14
C GLN A 24 7.63 -3.56 -3.78
N THR A 25 6.40 -3.02 -3.81
CA THR A 25 6.15 -1.68 -4.37
C THR A 25 6.69 -0.60 -3.45
N CYS A 26 6.50 -0.73 -2.13
CA CYS A 26 7.11 0.16 -1.14
C CYS A 26 8.63 0.19 -1.28
N LEU A 27 9.27 -0.98 -1.42
CA LEU A 27 10.72 -1.02 -1.60
C LEU A 27 11.15 -0.28 -2.87
N ARG A 28 10.51 -0.54 -4.01
CA ARG A 28 10.87 0.08 -5.28
C ARG A 28 10.64 1.60 -5.31
N GLU A 29 9.50 2.05 -4.80
CA GLU A 29 9.04 3.43 -5.02
C GLU A 29 9.26 4.34 -3.81
N TRP A 30 9.08 3.82 -2.61
CA TRP A 30 9.30 4.59 -1.38
C TRP A 30 10.76 4.49 -0.92
N THR A 31 11.30 3.28 -0.83
CA THR A 31 12.66 3.10 -0.30
C THR A 31 13.73 3.52 -1.30
N TYR A 32 13.60 3.12 -2.56
CA TYR A 32 14.62 3.35 -3.61
C TYR A 32 14.20 4.33 -4.71
N GLY A 33 12.98 4.89 -4.65
CA GLY A 33 12.49 5.84 -5.66
C GLY A 33 12.98 7.28 -5.45
N CYS A 34 13.58 7.59 -4.30
CA CYS A 34 14.15 8.88 -3.96
C CYS A 34 15.46 8.67 -3.19
N ILE A 35 16.36 9.65 -3.27
CA ILE A 35 17.52 9.74 -2.38
C ILE A 35 17.05 10.43 -1.12
N TRP A 36 17.30 9.81 0.03
CA TRP A 36 16.95 10.35 1.35
C TRP A 36 18.25 10.66 2.11
N GLU A 37 18.27 11.76 2.86
CA GLU A 37 19.45 12.13 3.65
C GLU A 37 19.59 11.22 4.88
N ASN A 38 18.46 10.76 5.44
CA ASN A 38 18.45 9.87 6.59
C ASN A 38 17.17 9.01 6.65
N SER A 39 17.16 7.99 7.53
CA SER A 39 16.01 7.09 7.66
C SER A 39 14.78 7.74 8.31
N GLN A 40 14.95 8.81 9.09
CA GLN A 40 13.82 9.50 9.72
C GLN A 40 13.00 10.25 8.68
N GLU A 41 13.66 10.98 7.78
CA GLU A 41 13.05 11.67 6.65
C GLU A 41 12.25 10.70 5.78
N ARG A 42 12.87 9.58 5.40
CA ARG A 42 12.18 8.52 4.64
C ARG A 42 10.92 8.02 5.36
N THR A 43 11.00 7.84 6.69
CA THR A 43 9.86 7.36 7.50
C THR A 43 8.77 8.42 7.59
N ALA A 44 9.13 9.70 7.74
CA ALA A 44 8.19 10.81 7.78
C ALA A 44 7.41 10.96 6.47
N TRP A 45 8.01 10.58 5.34
CA TRP A 45 7.34 10.62 4.03
C TRP A 45 6.44 9.40 3.76
N PHE A 46 6.57 8.31 4.51
CA PHE A 46 5.81 7.09 4.29
C PHE A 46 4.28 7.27 4.31
N PRO A 47 3.66 8.06 5.22
CA PRO A 47 2.23 8.33 5.18
C PRO A 47 1.76 9.02 3.89
N ALA A 48 2.57 9.93 3.34
CA ALA A 48 2.28 10.60 2.08
C ALA A 48 2.35 9.62 0.91
N PHE A 49 3.37 8.76 0.88
CA PHE A 49 3.48 7.66 -0.07
C PHE A 49 2.26 6.73 -0.01
N LEU A 50 1.85 6.32 1.20
CA LEU A 50 0.73 5.41 1.39
C LEU A 50 -0.58 6.01 0.86
N SER A 51 -0.82 7.29 1.15
CA SER A 51 -1.98 8.02 0.63
C SER A 51 -1.97 8.07 -0.89
N HIS A 52 -0.82 8.32 -1.51
CA HIS A 52 -0.67 8.27 -2.97
C HIS A 52 -0.94 6.86 -3.53
N TYR A 53 -0.31 5.82 -2.95
CA TYR A 53 -0.46 4.43 -3.37
C TYR A 53 -1.93 3.97 -3.33
N ILE A 54 -2.65 4.32 -2.26
CA ILE A 54 -4.05 3.91 -2.09
C ILE A 54 -4.99 4.73 -2.98
N ALA A 55 -4.82 6.05 -3.04
CA ALA A 55 -5.84 6.94 -3.60
C ALA A 55 -5.59 7.38 -5.04
N ARG A 56 -4.34 7.35 -5.51
CA ARG A 56 -3.95 8.00 -6.78
C ARG A 56 -3.21 7.09 -7.75
N LYS A 57 -2.44 6.11 -7.25
CA LYS A 57 -1.61 5.27 -8.10
C LYS A 57 -2.46 4.39 -9.04
N PRO A 58 -2.26 4.44 -10.36
CA PRO A 58 -2.99 3.57 -11.28
C PRO A 58 -2.44 2.13 -11.23
N HIS A 59 -3.31 1.13 -11.10
CA HIS A 59 -2.93 -0.29 -11.15
C HIS A 59 -3.47 -0.99 -12.40
N SER A 60 -2.61 -1.73 -13.11
CA SER A 60 -2.99 -2.49 -14.31
C SER A 60 -4.08 -3.53 -14.02
N ALA A 61 -4.00 -4.21 -12.89
CA ALA A 61 -4.99 -5.20 -12.45
C ALA A 61 -6.40 -4.61 -12.20
N PHE A 62 -6.53 -3.27 -12.12
CA PHE A 62 -7.78 -2.56 -11.86
C PHE A 62 -8.16 -1.60 -12.99
N GLY A 63 -7.70 -1.86 -14.22
CA GLY A 63 -8.04 -1.00 -15.36
C GLY A 63 -7.48 0.43 -15.21
N ARG A 64 -6.26 0.54 -14.65
CA ARG A 64 -5.57 1.81 -14.34
C ARG A 64 -6.26 2.66 -13.26
N LYS A 65 -7.17 2.08 -12.48
CA LYS A 65 -7.74 2.75 -11.30
C LYS A 65 -6.91 2.48 -10.05
N PRO A 66 -6.91 3.38 -9.06
CA PRO A 66 -6.26 3.15 -7.79
C PRO A 66 -6.98 2.10 -6.94
N PRO A 67 -6.30 1.46 -5.96
CA PRO A 67 -6.90 0.42 -5.13
C PRO A 67 -8.13 0.91 -4.36
N ALA A 68 -8.12 2.19 -3.96
CA ALA A 68 -9.25 2.91 -3.39
C ALA A 68 -10.53 2.77 -4.23
N SER A 69 -10.45 2.88 -5.55
CA SER A 69 -11.63 2.89 -6.44
C SER A 69 -12.42 1.58 -6.44
N ARG A 70 -11.85 0.48 -5.95
CA ARG A 70 -12.55 -0.82 -5.86
C ARG A 70 -13.53 -0.87 -4.68
N ARG A 71 -13.23 -0.14 -3.60
CA ARG A 71 -14.15 0.06 -2.49
C ARG A 71 -14.88 1.36 -2.83
N GLY A 72 -16.21 1.41 -2.82
CA GLY A 72 -16.92 2.68 -2.98
C GLY A 72 -16.62 3.62 -1.81
N LEU A 73 -15.44 4.23 -1.77
CA LEU A 73 -14.93 5.06 -0.68
C LEU A 73 -15.59 6.43 -0.76
N ASN A 74 -16.88 6.46 -0.46
CA ASN A 74 -17.47 7.64 0.15
C ASN A 74 -16.99 7.64 1.61
N ASN A 75 -16.19 8.65 1.99
CA ASN A 75 -15.98 9.11 3.37
C ASN A 75 -14.88 8.50 4.27
N LEU A 76 -13.70 8.10 3.78
CA LEU A 76 -12.55 7.79 4.68
C LEU A 76 -11.16 8.29 4.22
N LEU A 77 -11.05 8.97 3.07
CA LEU A 77 -9.79 9.57 2.59
C LEU A 77 -9.74 11.09 2.80
N GLN A 78 -10.71 11.67 3.50
CA GLN A 78 -10.66 13.04 3.99
C GLN A 78 -9.82 13.06 5.28
N ILE A 79 -8.54 12.70 5.15
CA ILE A 79 -7.58 12.87 6.23
C ILE A 79 -6.69 14.01 5.77
N ASN A 80 -6.98 15.19 6.33
CA ASN A 80 -6.26 16.46 6.24
C ASN A 80 -6.54 17.32 5.00
N SER A 81 -7.59 18.14 5.11
CA SER A 81 -7.58 19.53 4.62
C SER A 81 -6.89 20.42 5.64
#